data_AF-A0A1F1QD91-F1
#
_entry.id   AF-A0A1F1QD91-F1
#
_cell.length_a   1.000
_cell.length_b   1.000
_cell.length_c   1.000
_cell.angle_alpha   90.00
_cell.angle_beta   90.00
_cell.angle_gamma   90.00
#
_symmetry.space_group_name_H-M   'P 1'
#
loop_
_entity.id
_entity.type
_entity.pdbx_description
1 polymer ?
#
loop_
_entity_poly.entity_id
_entity_poly.type
_entity_poly.pdbx_seq_one_letter_code
_entity_poly.pdbx_strand_id
1 'polypeptide(L)'
;MSVSKRPISSFQELETAADDSDEIHFKLNGQQWLLVDDGNPLTPASKTLINCDLPEEQQFFANTEEFLTCQIGGQSLADCWPQMSEVAVWSVQFDSLEEFVQAIKDGCDIKFSLAGRQYSLGQSSERKVYRQLTWGLEKGGQMKVEKFADLKQLLAFEIAGQSLGKQWSAMKNVDYG
;
A
#
# COMPACT_ATOMS: atom_id res chain seq x y z
N MET A 1 -15.19 -1.47 8.04
CA MET A 1 -14.09 -1.08 7.17
C MET A 1 -14.27 0.37 6.84
N SER A 2 -13.20 1.14 6.95
CA SER A 2 -13.22 2.55 6.62
C SER A 2 -12.31 2.81 5.43
N VAL A 3 -12.88 3.50 4.45
CA VAL A 3 -12.11 4.26 3.49
C VAL A 3 -11.96 5.65 4.08
N SER A 4 -10.73 6.05 4.38
CA SER A 4 -10.46 7.38 4.88
C SER A 4 -9.80 8.22 3.79
N LYS A 5 -10.28 9.47 3.64
CA LYS A 5 -9.65 10.49 2.82
C LYS A 5 -9.07 11.54 3.77
N ARG A 6 -7.74 11.71 3.75
CA ARG A 6 -7.06 12.73 4.55
C ARG A 6 -6.47 13.80 3.61
N PRO A 7 -6.97 15.04 3.65
CA PRO A 7 -6.39 16.13 2.88
C PRO A 7 -4.92 16.37 3.25
N ILE A 8 -4.11 16.72 2.26
CA ILE A 8 -2.73 17.19 2.43
C ILE A 8 -2.73 18.69 2.17
N SER A 9 -2.23 19.46 3.14
CA SER A 9 -2.31 20.92 3.13
C SER A 9 -0.99 21.62 2.80
N SER A 10 0.12 20.88 2.78
CA SER A 10 1.44 21.41 2.41
C SER A 10 2.31 20.39 1.67
N PHE A 11 3.30 20.88 0.93
CA PHE A 11 4.27 20.02 0.26
C PHE A 11 5.11 19.20 1.25
N GLN A 12 5.34 19.71 2.45
CA GLN A 12 6.02 18.96 3.52
C GLN A 12 5.14 17.81 4.06
N GLU A 13 3.82 18.02 4.16
CA GLU A 13 2.89 16.94 4.48
C GLU A 13 2.80 15.91 3.35
N LEU A 14 2.99 16.32 2.09
CA LEU A 14 3.06 15.41 0.93
C LEU A 14 4.27 14.48 1.04
N GLU A 15 5.43 14.98 1.44
CA GLU A 15 6.63 14.16 1.66
C GLU A 15 6.37 13.07 2.70
N THR A 16 5.85 13.44 3.87
CA THR A 16 5.51 12.46 4.92
C THR A 16 4.42 11.50 4.45
N ALA A 17 3.41 12.02 3.74
CA ALA A 17 2.37 11.19 3.18
C ALA A 17 2.90 10.24 2.11
N ALA A 18 3.81 10.64 1.23
CA ALA A 18 4.31 9.79 0.15
C ALA A 18 5.08 8.58 0.68
N ASP A 19 5.77 8.71 1.81
CA ASP A 19 6.40 7.58 2.50
C ASP A 19 5.39 6.66 3.19
N ASP A 20 4.32 7.24 3.74
CA ASP A 20 3.36 6.52 4.58
C ASP A 20 2.07 6.09 3.88
N SER A 21 1.82 6.54 2.66
CA SER A 21 0.51 6.42 2.02
C SER A 21 0.51 5.37 0.93
N ASP A 22 -0.64 4.73 0.87
CA ASP A 22 -1.02 3.74 -0.10
C ASP A 22 -1.30 4.36 -1.47
N GLU A 23 -2.09 5.42 -1.46
CA GLU A 23 -2.44 6.22 -2.63
C GLU A 23 -2.50 7.70 -2.25
N ILE A 24 -1.90 8.55 -3.08
CA ILE A 24 -2.11 10.00 -3.03
C ILE A 24 -2.77 10.44 -4.31
N HIS A 25 -3.91 11.11 -4.16
CA HIS A 25 -4.68 11.67 -5.26
C HIS A 25 -4.50 13.18 -5.26
N PHE A 26 -4.29 13.77 -6.43
CA PHE A 26 -4.30 15.22 -6.59
C PHE A 26 -4.76 15.63 -7.99
N LYS A 27 -5.18 16.87 -8.14
CA LYS A 27 -5.46 17.47 -9.45
C LYS A 27 -4.43 18.53 -9.79
N LEU A 28 -3.92 18.50 -11.01
CA LEU A 28 -2.99 19.49 -11.56
C LEU A 28 -3.40 19.81 -12.99
N ASN A 29 -3.55 21.11 -13.31
CA ASN A 29 -4.01 21.56 -14.63
C ASN A 29 -5.35 20.95 -15.09
N GLY A 30 -6.23 20.65 -14.13
CA GLY A 30 -7.53 20.02 -14.40
C GLY A 30 -7.47 18.51 -14.65
N GLN A 31 -6.27 17.92 -14.69
CA GLN A 31 -6.07 16.47 -14.81
C GLN A 31 -5.98 15.82 -13.43
N GLN A 32 -6.51 14.61 -13.31
CA GLN A 32 -6.39 13.81 -12.09
C GLN A 32 -5.12 12.97 -12.13
N TRP A 33 -4.37 13.03 -11.04
CA TRP A 33 -3.13 12.32 -10.83
C TRP A 33 -3.23 11.41 -9.62
N LEU A 34 -2.66 10.22 -9.77
CA LEU A 34 -2.61 9.19 -8.74
C LEU A 34 -1.16 8.78 -8.54
N LEU A 35 -0.64 9.02 -7.35
CA LEU A 35 0.58 8.38 -6.88
C LEU A 35 0.19 7.10 -6.16
N VAL A 36 0.62 5.97 -6.68
CA VAL A 36 0.55 4.69 -5.97
C VAL A 36 1.92 4.30 -5.51
N ASP A 37 1.98 3.68 -4.33
CA ASP A 37 3.07 2.76 -4.06
C ASP A 37 2.83 1.52 -4.91
N ASP A 38 3.71 1.27 -5.89
CA ASP A 38 3.57 0.11 -6.79
C ASP A 38 3.59 -1.19 -6.02
N GLY A 39 4.03 -1.12 -4.76
CA GLY A 39 3.95 -2.23 -3.86
C GLY A 39 4.91 -3.34 -4.20
N ASN A 40 5.58 -3.26 -5.34
CA ASN A 40 6.35 -4.36 -5.86
C ASN A 40 7.48 -4.67 -4.86
N PRO A 41 7.36 -5.78 -4.10
CA PRO A 41 8.35 -6.12 -3.08
C PRO A 41 9.67 -6.59 -3.72
N LEU A 42 9.75 -6.57 -5.06
CA LEU A 42 10.90 -6.95 -5.87
C LEU A 42 11.71 -5.74 -6.37
N THR A 43 11.20 -4.52 -6.22
CA THR A 43 11.91 -3.27 -6.51
C THR A 43 12.06 -2.44 -5.23
N PRO A 44 13.13 -1.63 -5.07
CA PRO A 44 13.17 -0.61 -4.02
C PRO A 44 11.87 0.20 -4.08
N ALA A 45 11.31 0.59 -2.92
CA ALA A 45 10.01 1.24 -2.77
C ALA A 45 9.70 2.18 -3.94
N SER A 46 9.01 1.66 -4.96
CA SER A 46 8.83 2.37 -6.21
C SER A 46 7.48 3.03 -6.20
N LYS A 47 7.46 4.28 -6.64
CA LYS A 47 6.24 5.04 -6.76
C LYS A 47 5.92 5.16 -8.24
N THR A 48 4.69 4.86 -8.63
CA THR A 48 4.18 5.24 -9.95
C THR A 48 3.26 6.43 -9.79
N LEU A 49 3.56 7.47 -10.54
CA LEU A 49 2.64 8.56 -10.78
C LEU A 49 1.90 8.31 -12.08
N ILE A 50 0.57 8.25 -12.00
CA ILE A 50 -0.33 7.95 -13.11
C ILE A 50 -1.18 9.19 -13.38
N ASN A 51 -1.22 9.66 -14.62
CA ASN A 51 -2.27 10.56 -15.07
C ASN A 51 -3.55 9.73 -15.31
N CYS A 52 -4.56 9.87 -14.47
CA CYS A 52 -5.79 9.08 -14.56
C CYS A 52 -6.60 9.39 -15.83
N ASP A 53 -6.45 10.59 -16.39
CA ASP A 53 -7.13 10.99 -17.61
C ASP A 53 -6.37 10.53 -18.87
N LEU A 54 -5.07 10.26 -18.75
CA LEU A 54 -4.19 9.73 -19.81
C LEU A 54 -3.27 8.64 -19.22
N PRO A 55 -3.78 7.42 -18.96
CA PRO A 55 -3.03 6.37 -18.25
C PRO A 55 -1.71 5.95 -18.90
N GLU A 56 -1.55 6.20 -20.21
CA GLU A 56 -0.28 6.05 -20.92
C GLU A 56 0.82 7.02 -20.45
N GLU A 57 0.47 8.14 -19.83
CA GLU A 57 1.37 9.11 -19.20
C GLU A 57 1.64 8.75 -17.73
N GLN A 58 2.37 7.65 -17.54
CA GLN A 58 2.84 7.20 -16.24
C GLN A 58 4.34 7.42 -16.07
N GLN A 59 4.76 7.80 -14.86
CA GLN A 59 6.16 7.96 -14.48
C GLN A 59 6.49 7.03 -13.31
N PHE A 60 7.66 6.40 -13.38
CA PHE A 60 8.14 5.45 -12.37
C PHE A 60 9.31 6.07 -11.61
N PHE A 61 9.26 5.99 -10.28
CA PHE A 61 10.29 6.50 -9.39
C PHE A 61 10.80 5.37 -8.51
N ALA A 62 12.11 5.31 -8.26
CA ALA A 62 12.71 4.26 -7.44
C ALA A 62 12.56 4.51 -5.93
N ASN A 63 12.13 5.71 -5.53
CA ASN A 63 11.93 6.13 -4.15
C ASN A 63 11.11 7.45 -4.08
N THR A 64 10.71 7.83 -2.88
CA THR A 64 9.96 9.08 -2.60
C THR A 64 10.75 10.34 -2.97
N GLU A 65 12.08 10.36 -2.82
CA GLU A 65 12.91 11.54 -3.15
C GLU A 65 12.89 11.83 -4.67
N GLU A 66 12.98 10.80 -5.50
CA GLU A 66 12.82 10.91 -6.96
C GLU A 66 11.43 11.40 -7.35
N PHE A 67 10.38 10.96 -6.64
CA PHE A 67 9.04 11.50 -6.84
C PHE A 67 8.96 12.99 -6.47
N LEU A 68 9.46 13.38 -5.30
CA LEU A 68 9.38 14.77 -4.83
C LEU A 68 10.16 15.75 -5.71
N THR A 69 11.16 15.25 -6.42
CA THR A 69 11.97 16.02 -7.38
C THR A 69 11.53 15.84 -8.84
N CYS A 70 10.44 15.11 -9.09
CA CYS A 70 9.98 14.84 -10.44
C CYS A 70 9.49 16.11 -11.15
N GLN A 71 9.39 16.02 -12.48
CA GLN A 71 8.87 17.10 -13.31
C GLN A 71 7.56 16.69 -13.99
N ILE A 72 6.58 17.58 -13.92
CA ILE A 72 5.31 17.45 -14.64
C ILE A 72 5.20 18.66 -15.56
N GLY A 73 5.13 18.42 -16.87
CA GLY A 73 5.11 19.51 -17.86
C GLY A 73 6.36 20.40 -17.85
N GLY A 74 7.51 19.89 -17.40
CA GLY A 74 8.77 20.62 -17.31
C GLY A 74 8.92 21.52 -16.07
N GLN A 75 7.95 21.51 -15.15
CA GLN A 75 8.03 22.18 -13.85
C GLN A 75 8.26 21.13 -12.75
N SER A 76 9.02 21.49 -11.70
CA SER A 76 9.19 20.57 -10.56
C SER A 76 7.86 20.37 -9.84
N LEU A 77 7.68 19.21 -9.20
CA LEU A 77 6.49 18.93 -8.41
C LEU A 77 6.24 20.00 -7.32
N ALA A 78 7.32 20.50 -6.70
CA ALA A 78 7.26 21.58 -5.72
C ALA A 78 6.77 22.91 -6.33
N ASP A 79 7.22 23.25 -7.54
CA ASP A 79 6.75 24.44 -8.27
C ASP A 79 5.28 24.32 -8.70
N CYS A 80 4.82 23.09 -8.95
CA CYS A 80 3.43 22.78 -9.28
C CYS A 80 2.50 22.82 -8.05
N TRP A 81 3.03 22.71 -6.83
CA TRP A 81 2.24 22.62 -5.59
C TRP A 81 1.16 23.72 -5.46
N PRO A 82 1.44 25.02 -5.70
CA PRO A 82 0.41 26.06 -5.59
C PRO A 82 -0.75 25.92 -6.58
N GLN A 83 -0.56 25.13 -7.64
CA GLN A 83 -1.55 24.84 -8.68
C GLN A 83 -2.29 23.53 -8.42
N MET A 84 -1.81 22.72 -7.47
CA MET A 84 -2.47 21.47 -7.10
C MET A 84 -3.73 21.73 -6.29
N SER A 85 -4.74 20.89 -6.50
CA SER A 85 -5.98 20.91 -5.73
C SER A 85 -6.41 19.49 -5.38
N GLU A 86 -7.30 19.38 -4.39
CA GLU A 86 -7.85 18.09 -3.92
C GLU A 86 -6.79 17.08 -3.48
N VAL A 87 -5.59 17.53 -3.11
CA VAL A 87 -4.49 16.69 -2.66
C VAL A 87 -4.92 15.92 -1.41
N ALA A 88 -4.95 14.60 -1.48
CA ALA A 88 -5.38 13.76 -0.37
C ALA A 88 -4.78 12.35 -0.42
N VAL A 89 -4.51 11.84 0.77
CA VAL A 89 -4.23 10.42 1.00
C VAL A 89 -5.54 9.65 1.03
N TRP A 90 -5.57 8.50 0.36
CA TRP A 90 -6.61 7.50 0.53
C TRP A 90 -6.01 6.25 1.19
N SER A 91 -6.72 5.73 2.19
CA SER A 91 -6.31 4.50 2.88
C SER A 91 -7.53 3.64 3.18
N VAL A 92 -7.39 2.33 2.94
CA VAL A 92 -8.37 1.31 3.29
C VAL A 92 -7.85 0.52 4.47
N GLN A 93 -8.64 0.45 5.54
CA GLN A 93 -8.30 -0.28 6.76
C GLN A 93 -9.51 -1.02 7.34
N PHE A 94 -9.23 -2.05 8.14
CA PHE A 94 -10.24 -2.65 9.00
C PHE A 94 -10.56 -1.70 10.17
N ASP A 95 -11.83 -1.63 10.57
CA ASP A 95 -12.23 -0.75 11.68
C ASP A 95 -12.01 -1.40 13.06
N SER A 96 -11.82 -2.72 13.07
CA SER A 96 -11.64 -3.51 14.28
C SER A 96 -10.89 -4.80 14.00
N LEU A 97 -10.33 -5.39 15.06
CA LEU A 97 -9.74 -6.72 15.01
C LEU A 97 -10.79 -7.78 14.62
N GLU A 98 -12.03 -7.63 15.11
CA GLU A 98 -13.14 -8.53 14.83
C GLU A 98 -13.44 -8.59 13.34
N GLU A 99 -13.46 -7.43 12.68
CA GLU A 99 -13.67 -7.34 11.23
C GLU A 99 -12.53 -7.99 10.44
N PHE A 100 -11.28 -7.70 10.81
CA PHE A 100 -10.11 -8.35 10.20
C PHE A 100 -10.21 -9.88 10.32
N VAL A 101 -10.49 -10.38 11.53
CA VAL A 101 -10.64 -11.82 11.79
C VAL A 101 -11.80 -12.42 11.00
N GLN A 102 -12.90 -11.69 10.83
CA GLN A 102 -14.03 -12.17 10.05
C GLN A 102 -13.68 -12.30 8.56
N ALA A 103 -12.99 -11.32 7.97
CA ALA A 103 -12.51 -11.40 6.59
C ALA A 103 -11.60 -12.64 6.36
N ILE A 104 -10.70 -12.93 7.30
CA ILE A 104 -9.86 -14.15 7.25
C ILE A 104 -10.70 -15.42 7.36
N LYS A 105 -11.79 -15.43 8.11
CA LYS A 105 -12.68 -16.60 8.20
C LYS A 105 -13.50 -16.78 6.94
N ASP A 106 -13.96 -15.70 6.33
CA ASP A 106 -14.91 -15.73 5.22
C ASP A 106 -14.31 -16.23 3.92
N GLY A 107 -13.00 -16.09 3.73
CA GLY A 107 -12.42 -16.50 2.46
C GLY A 107 -11.45 -15.50 1.90
N CYS A 108 -11.62 -14.24 2.25
CA CYS A 108 -11.05 -13.11 1.53
C CYS A 108 -9.53 -13.24 1.39
N ASP A 109 -9.07 -12.97 0.17
CA ASP A 109 -7.66 -12.70 -0.08
C ASP A 109 -7.41 -11.27 0.37
N ILE A 110 -6.55 -11.08 1.36
CA ILE A 110 -6.23 -9.79 1.96
C ILE A 110 -4.82 -9.43 1.54
N LYS A 111 -4.68 -8.40 0.71
CA LYS A 111 -3.38 -7.76 0.46
C LYS A 111 -3.21 -6.64 1.48
N PHE A 112 -2.00 -6.46 2.00
CA PHE A 112 -1.69 -5.36 2.91
C PHE A 112 -0.19 -5.10 2.94
N SER A 113 0.19 -3.89 3.33
CA SER A 113 1.57 -3.53 3.62
C SER A 113 1.81 -3.47 5.14
N LEU A 114 2.97 -3.94 5.57
CA LEU A 114 3.41 -3.86 6.97
C LEU A 114 4.94 -3.84 7.05
N ALA A 115 5.50 -2.90 7.83
CA ALA A 115 6.95 -2.76 8.04
C ALA A 115 7.76 -2.72 6.72
N GLY A 116 7.29 -1.94 5.74
CA GLY A 116 7.96 -1.77 4.44
C GLY A 116 7.92 -3.00 3.53
N ARG A 117 7.01 -3.95 3.77
CA ARG A 117 6.81 -5.13 2.93
C ARG A 117 5.36 -5.34 2.59
N GLN A 118 5.09 -5.81 1.38
CA GLN A 118 3.77 -6.26 0.99
C GLN A 118 3.56 -7.73 1.31
N TYR A 119 2.36 -8.02 1.79
CA TYR A 119 1.89 -9.36 2.10
C TYR A 119 0.59 -9.63 1.35
N SER A 120 0.43 -10.88 0.95
CA SER A 120 -0.84 -11.42 0.48
C SER A 120 -1.23 -12.59 1.37
N LEU A 121 -2.32 -12.43 2.11
CA LEU A 121 -2.94 -13.46 2.92
C LEU A 121 -4.12 -14.04 2.17
N GLY A 122 -3.99 -15.28 1.71
CA GLY A 122 -5.01 -15.91 0.88
C GLY A 122 -5.33 -17.33 1.28
N GLN A 123 -6.29 -17.92 0.57
CA GLN A 123 -6.54 -19.36 0.68
C GLN A 123 -5.39 -20.17 0.10
N SER A 124 -5.10 -21.32 0.74
CA SER A 124 -4.19 -22.32 0.18
C SER A 124 -5.01 -23.42 -0.51
N SER A 125 -4.50 -23.93 -1.63
CA SER A 125 -5.10 -25.08 -2.33
C SER A 125 -4.82 -26.42 -1.63
N GLU A 126 -3.98 -26.43 -0.59
CA GLU A 126 -3.55 -27.65 0.10
C GLU A 126 -4.54 -28.08 1.19
N ARG A 127 -4.96 -29.36 1.13
CA ARG A 127 -5.73 -29.98 2.21
C ARG A 127 -4.89 -29.97 3.49
N LYS A 128 -5.44 -29.38 4.56
CA LYS A 128 -4.89 -29.21 5.92
C LYS A 128 -4.20 -27.87 6.21
N VAL A 129 -4.10 -26.97 5.23
CA VAL A 129 -3.63 -25.60 5.47
C VAL A 129 -4.85 -24.71 5.67
N TYR A 130 -4.90 -23.97 6.78
CA TYR A 130 -5.94 -22.99 7.05
C TYR A 130 -5.79 -21.78 6.12
N ARG A 131 -4.61 -21.17 6.11
CA ARG A 131 -4.27 -19.98 5.31
C ARG A 131 -2.80 -19.97 4.91
N GLN A 132 -2.48 -19.21 3.87
CA GLN A 132 -1.12 -18.92 3.46
C GLN A 132 -0.86 -17.41 3.44
N LEU A 133 0.28 -17.00 3.97
CA LEU A 133 0.79 -15.63 3.88
C LEU A 133 2.00 -15.64 2.95
N THR A 134 1.98 -14.79 1.93
CA THR A 134 2.99 -14.76 0.86
C THR A 134 3.63 -13.38 0.79
N TRP A 135 4.97 -13.33 0.71
CA TRP A 135 5.73 -12.08 0.55
C TRP A 135 7.07 -12.32 -0.16
N GLY A 136 7.64 -11.28 -0.77
CA GLY A 136 8.96 -11.33 -1.41
C GLY A 136 10.13 -11.00 -0.48
N LEU A 137 11.31 -11.56 -0.74
CA LEU A 137 12.59 -11.09 -0.19
C LEU A 137 13.46 -10.51 -1.32
N GLU A 138 14.20 -9.43 -1.05
CA GLU A 138 15.05 -8.77 -2.03
C GLU A 138 16.15 -9.68 -2.60
N LYS A 139 16.43 -9.50 -3.90
CA LYS A 139 17.48 -10.13 -4.74
C LYS A 139 17.41 -11.66 -4.83
N GLY A 140 16.77 -12.14 -5.90
CA GLY A 140 16.88 -13.54 -6.35
C GLY A 140 15.58 -14.27 -6.66
N GLY A 141 14.42 -13.60 -6.61
CA GLY A 141 13.13 -14.15 -7.04
C GLY A 141 12.49 -15.15 -6.08
N GLN A 142 13.00 -15.28 -4.85
CA GLN A 142 12.47 -16.25 -3.89
C GLN A 142 11.31 -15.64 -3.10
N MET A 143 10.09 -16.03 -3.48
CA MET A 143 8.88 -15.80 -2.70
C MET A 143 8.94 -16.63 -1.42
N LYS A 144 8.69 -15.99 -0.27
CA LYS A 144 8.41 -16.68 0.98
C LYS A 144 6.93 -16.91 1.12
N VAL A 145 6.60 -18.12 1.55
CA VAL A 145 5.23 -18.56 1.82
C VAL A 145 5.24 -19.18 3.20
N GLU A 146 4.46 -18.60 4.11
CA GLU A 146 4.17 -19.17 5.41
C GLU A 146 2.77 -19.78 5.40
N LYS A 147 2.64 -21.00 5.91
CA LYS A 147 1.37 -21.73 5.91
C LYS A 147 0.95 -22.02 7.33
N PHE A 148 -0.29 -21.71 7.64
CA PHE A 148 -0.83 -21.81 8.99
C PHE A 148 -1.84 -22.94 9.05
N ALA A 149 -1.79 -23.75 10.10
CA ALA A 149 -2.75 -24.85 10.30
C ALA A 149 -4.08 -24.36 10.87
N ASP A 150 -4.09 -23.21 11.54
CA ASP A 150 -5.27 -22.61 12.14
C ASP A 150 -5.13 -21.08 12.27
N LEU A 151 -6.24 -20.42 12.64
CA LEU A 151 -6.30 -18.97 12.85
C LEU A 151 -5.38 -18.49 13.99
N LYS A 152 -5.18 -19.32 15.02
CA LYS A 152 -4.37 -18.95 16.18
C LYS A 152 -2.90 -18.83 15.79
N GLN A 153 -2.39 -19.76 14.99
CA GLN A 153 -1.03 -19.71 14.45
C GLN A 153 -0.84 -18.49 13.54
N LEU A 154 -1.80 -18.22 12.66
CA LEU A 154 -1.77 -17.03 11.79
C LEU A 154 -1.70 -15.73 12.60
N LEU A 155 -2.59 -15.54 13.58
CA LEU A 155 -2.63 -14.31 14.38
C LEU A 155 -1.40 -14.15 15.28
N ALA A 156 -0.74 -15.25 15.65
CA ALA A 156 0.49 -15.25 16.44
C ALA A 156 1.75 -15.03 15.60
N PHE A 157 1.68 -15.12 14.28
CA PHE A 157 2.83 -14.93 13.40
C PHE A 157 3.44 -13.54 13.57
N GLU A 158 4.74 -13.47 13.83
CA GLU A 158 5.41 -12.22 14.12
C GLU A 158 5.95 -11.54 12.85
N ILE A 159 5.57 -10.28 12.67
CA ILE A 159 6.12 -9.39 11.64
C ILE A 159 6.74 -8.20 12.38
N ALA A 160 8.03 -7.95 12.09
CA ALA A 160 8.81 -6.87 12.71
C ALA A 160 8.73 -6.85 14.25
N GLY A 161 8.73 -8.03 14.89
CA GLY A 161 8.75 -8.16 16.35
C GLY A 161 7.40 -8.00 17.04
N GLN A 162 6.28 -7.98 16.31
CA GLN A 162 4.95 -8.11 16.90
C GLN A 162 4.06 -9.08 16.11
N SER A 163 3.15 -9.75 16.81
CA SER A 163 2.20 -10.67 16.21
C SER A 163 1.23 -9.96 15.25
N LEU A 164 0.84 -10.63 14.17
CA LEU A 164 -0.13 -10.15 13.18
C LEU A 164 -1.43 -9.64 13.81
N GLY A 165 -1.96 -10.37 14.80
CA GLY A 165 -3.16 -9.97 15.54
C GLY A 165 -3.02 -8.70 16.39
N LYS A 166 -1.81 -8.17 16.56
CA LYS A 166 -1.55 -6.85 17.17
C LYS A 166 -1.22 -5.77 16.14
N GLN A 167 -0.78 -6.19 14.95
CA GLN A 167 -0.36 -5.30 13.87
C GLN A 167 -1.49 -4.92 12.91
N TRP A 168 -2.70 -5.48 13.08
CA TRP A 168 -3.84 -5.25 12.18
C TRP A 168 -4.16 -3.75 11.98
N SER A 169 -4.01 -2.92 13.03
CA SER A 169 -4.25 -1.48 12.95
C SER A 169 -3.14 -0.70 12.23
N ALA A 170 -1.99 -1.34 12.01
CA ALA A 170 -0.87 -0.78 11.27
C ALA A 170 -0.80 -1.32 9.82
N MET A 171 -1.71 -2.22 9.45
CA MET A 171 -1.84 -2.69 8.07
C MET A 171 -2.39 -1.56 7.22
N LYS A 172 -1.68 -1.25 6.14
CA LYS A 172 -2.15 -0.30 5.12
C LYS A 172 -2.50 -1.08 3.85
N ASN A 173 -3.30 -0.48 2.97
CA ASN A 173 -3.64 -1.05 1.67
C ASN A 173 -4.40 -2.39 1.73
N VAL A 174 -5.51 -2.42 2.49
CA VAL A 174 -6.38 -3.60 2.58
C VAL A 174 -7.23 -3.75 1.31
N ASP A 175 -6.71 -4.45 0.30
CA ASP A 175 -7.48 -4.89 -0.87
C ASP A 175 -8.02 -6.31 -0.59
N TYR A 176 -9.34 -6.46 -0.72
CA TYR A 176 -10.04 -7.74 -0.63
C TYR A 176 -10.77 -8.00 -1.94
N GLY A 177 -10.38 -9.07 -2.64
CA GLY A 177 -10.98 -9.48 -3.91
C GLY A 177 -12.42 -9.97 -3.76
#